data_AF-A0A0R1PQF5-F1
#
_entry.id   AF-A0A0R1PQF5-F1
#
_cell.length_a   1.000
_cell.length_b   1.000
_cell.length_c   1.000
_cell.angle_alpha   90.00
_cell.angle_beta   90.00
_cell.angle_gamma   90.00
#
_symmetry.space_group_name_H-M   'P 1'
#
loop_
_entity.id
_entity.type
_entity.pdbx_description
1 polymer ?
#
loop_
_entity_poly.entity_id
_entity_poly.type
_entity_poly.pdbx_seq_one_letter_code
_entity_poly.pdbx_strand_id
1 'polypeptide(L)' 'MPNKQIFLENICYTPLVFGRFNKKLGLNLSELEIKQLVNQIISADNTIFQKEGKNYYLQYEKIELVINSFNYRLITANRI' A
#
# COMPACT_ATOMS: atom_id res chain seq x y z
N MET A 1 -14.91 2.25 6.58
CA MET A 1 -13.46 2.22 6.35
C MET A 1 -12.73 2.20 7.66
N PRO A 2 -11.63 1.44 7.81
CA PRO A 2 -10.75 1.59 8.98
C PRO A 2 -10.11 2.99 8.99
N ASN A 3 -9.75 3.47 10.19
CA ASN A 3 -8.94 4.68 10.35
C ASN A 3 -7.52 4.44 9.80
N LYS A 4 -6.84 5.48 9.31
CA LYS A 4 -5.42 5.45 8.91
C LYS A 4 -4.53 4.77 9.95
N GLN A 5 -4.75 5.03 11.24
CA GLN A 5 -3.98 4.42 12.33
C GLN A 5 -4.05 2.88 12.31
N ILE A 6 -5.22 2.31 12.00
CA ILE A 6 -5.41 0.86 11.89
C ILE A 6 -4.55 0.30 10.75
N PHE A 7 -4.44 1.01 9.62
CA PHE A 7 -3.57 0.59 8.54
C PHE A 7 -2.09 0.61 8.96
N LEU A 8 -1.63 1.67 9.62
CA LEU A 8 -0.24 1.78 10.07
C LEU A 8 0.16 0.68 11.07
N GLU A 9 -0.75 0.33 11.99
CA GLU A 9 -0.50 -0.69 13.01
C GLU A 9 -0.53 -2.13 12.45
N ASN A 10 -1.32 -2.38 11.40
CA ASN A 10 -1.59 -3.74 10.93
C ASN A 10 -0.92 -4.07 9.59
N ILE A 11 -0.42 -3.08 8.84
CA ILE A 11 0.18 -3.33 7.52
C ILE A 11 1.31 -4.35 7.64
N CYS A 12 1.21 -5.42 6.84
CA CYS A 12 2.23 -6.45 6.80
C CYS A 12 2.68 -6.76 5.37
N TYR A 13 3.87 -7.35 5.25
CA TYR A 13 4.58 -7.52 4.00
C TYR A 13 5.03 -8.97 3.85
N THR A 14 5.17 -9.42 2.60
CA THR A 14 5.86 -10.67 2.27
C THR A 14 7.05 -10.34 1.38
N PRO A 15 8.14 -11.13 1.38
CA PRO A 15 9.31 -10.86 0.55
C PRO A 15 8.96 -10.63 -0.95
N LEU A 16 7.97 -11.36 -1.46
CA LEU A 16 7.50 -11.23 -2.84
C LEU A 16 6.87 -9.87 -3.18
N VAL A 17 6.31 -9.15 -2.19
CA VAL A 17 5.63 -7.88 -2.46
C VAL A 17 6.60 -6.79 -2.86
N PHE A 18 7.82 -6.79 -2.32
CA PHE A 18 8.82 -5.77 -2.61
C PHE A 18 9.26 -5.80 -4.08
N GLY A 19 9.51 -7.01 -4.61
CA GLY A 19 9.81 -7.19 -6.03
C GLY A 19 8.63 -6.78 -6.93
N ARG A 20 7.40 -7.13 -6.55
CA ARG A 20 6.19 -6.74 -7.30
C ARG A 20 5.98 -5.23 -7.31
N PHE A 21 6.19 -4.57 -6.16
CA PHE A 21 6.06 -3.13 -5.97
C PHE A 21 6.98 -2.38 -6.94
N ASN A 22 8.27 -2.70 -6.91
CA ASN A 22 9.28 -2.11 -7.81
C ASN A 22 8.93 -2.36 -9.28
N LYS A 23 8.61 -3.60 -9.65
CA LYS A 23 8.25 -3.95 -11.03
C LYS A 23 7.04 -3.17 -11.54
N LYS A 24 5.99 -3.03 -10.72
CA LYS A 24 4.74 -2.37 -11.10
C LYS A 24 4.87 -0.85 -11.19
N LEU A 25 5.71 -0.26 -10.36
CA LEU A 25 5.94 1.19 -10.37
C LEU A 25 7.14 1.60 -11.24
N GLY A 26 7.91 0.66 -11.78
CA GLY A 26 9.14 0.95 -12.53
C GLY A 26 10.22 1.60 -11.65
N LEU A 27 10.33 1.18 -10.39
CA LEU A 27 11.25 1.71 -9.39
C LEU A 27 12.29 0.65 -9.00
N ASN A 28 13.33 1.06 -8.28
CA ASN A 28 14.33 0.18 -7.70
C ASN A 28 14.61 0.57 -6.24
N LEU A 29 13.58 0.49 -5.40
CA LEU A 29 13.63 0.81 -3.98
C LEU A 29 14.03 -0.41 -3.14
N SER A 30 14.75 -0.18 -2.05
CA SER A 30 14.96 -1.14 -0.97
C SER A 30 13.66 -1.44 -0.21
N GLU A 31 13.65 -2.52 0.58
CA GLU A 31 12.48 -2.84 1.43
C GLU A 31 12.14 -1.73 2.42
N LEU A 32 13.16 -1.05 2.96
CA LEU A 32 12.98 0.06 3.90
C LEU A 32 12.31 1.26 3.22
N GLU A 33 12.80 1.65 2.04
CA GLU A 33 12.22 2.76 1.26
C GLU A 33 10.77 2.44 0.85
N ILE A 34 10.47 1.19 0.50
CA ILE A 34 9.09 0.77 0.20
C ILE A 34 8.20 0.93 1.44
N LYS A 35 8.64 0.48 2.62
CA LYS A 35 7.87 0.63 3.87
C LYS A 35 7.65 2.10 4.23
N GLN A 36 8.67 2.94 4.04
CA GLN A 36 8.56 4.39 4.27
C GLN A 36 7.55 5.04 3.32
N LEU A 37 7.60 4.71 2.02
CA LEU A 37 6.65 5.21 1.03
C LEU A 37 5.22 4.74 1.33
N VAL A 38 5.04 3.48 1.73
CA VAL A 38 3.73 2.96 2.14
C VAL A 38 3.18 3.71 3.36
N ASN A 39 4.00 3.96 4.39
CA ASN A 39 3.58 4.73 5.56
C ASN A 39 3.24 6.18 5.20
N GLN A 40 4.00 6.80 4.29
CA GLN A 40 3.70 8.14 3.77
C GLN A 40 2.34 8.16 3.07
N ILE A 41 2.08 7.20 2.17
CA ILE A 41 0.80 7.09 1.46
C ILE A 41 -0.35 6.87 2.45
N ILE A 42 -0.21 5.98 3.44
CA ILE A 42 -1.27 5.74 4.42
C ILE A 42 -1.56 7.00 5.25
N SER A 43 -0.52 7.77 5.59
CA SER A 43 -0.64 8.94 6.48
C SER A 43 -1.16 10.19 5.76
N ALA A 44 -0.90 10.33 4.46
CA ALA A 44 -1.21 11.54 3.71
C ALA A 44 -2.71 11.89 3.69
N ASP A 45 -3.03 13.17 3.82
CA ASP A 45 -4.42 13.67 3.94
C ASP A 45 -5.21 13.59 2.64
N ASN A 46 -4.54 13.64 1.51
CA ASN A 46 -5.13 13.48 0.18
C ASN A 46 -5.21 12.01 -0.29
N THR A 47 -4.87 11.03 0.57
CA THR A 47 -5.04 9.63 0.22
C THR A 47 -6.52 9.24 0.25
N ILE A 48 -6.99 8.69 -0.85
CA ILE A 48 -8.38 8.22 -1.00
C ILE A 48 -8.43 6.74 -0.64
N PHE A 49 -9.32 6.38 0.27
CA PHE A 49 -9.51 5.00 0.76
C PHE A 49 -10.79 4.40 0.20
N GLN A 50 -10.66 3.29 -0.51
CA GLN A 50 -11.77 2.55 -1.11
C GLN A 50 -11.67 1.05 -0.79
N LYS A 51 -12.80 0.35 -0.70
CA LYS A 51 -12.85 -1.09 -0.38
C LYS A 51 -13.72 -1.74 -1.41
N GLU A 52 -13.17 -2.71 -2.11
CA GLU A 52 -13.90 -3.53 -3.06
C GLU A 52 -13.62 -4.99 -2.73
N GLY A 53 -14.69 -5.72 -2.40
CA GLY A 53 -14.61 -7.12 -2.00
C GLY A 53 -13.59 -7.37 -0.88
N LYS A 54 -12.51 -8.09 -1.21
CA LYS A 54 -11.46 -8.55 -0.27
C LYS A 54 -10.29 -7.58 -0.13
N ASN A 55 -10.31 -6.42 -0.80
CA ASN A 55 -9.17 -5.51 -0.85
C ASN A 55 -9.57 -4.08 -0.45
N TYR A 56 -8.63 -3.41 0.18
CA TYR A 56 -8.56 -1.96 0.30
C TYR A 56 -7.67 -1.41 -0.81
N TYR A 57 -8.07 -0.27 -1.37
CA TYR A 57 -7.38 0.50 -2.39
C TYR A 57 -7.09 1.87 -1.80
N LEU A 58 -5.81 2.22 -1.70
CA LEU A 58 -5.34 3.50 -1.19
C LEU A 58 -4.68 4.24 -2.35
N GLN A 59 -5.35 5.28 -2.84
CA GLN A 59 -4.88 6.07 -3.97
C GLN A 59 -4.25 7.37 -3.47
N TYR A 60 -2.99 7.59 -3.83
CA TYR A 60 -2.23 8.79 -3.54
C TYR A 60 -1.47 9.20 -4.81
N GLU A 61 -1.77 10.39 -5.33
CA GLU A 61 -1.26 10.88 -6.61
C GLU A 61 -1.46 9.85 -7.74
N LYS A 62 -0.37 9.32 -8.31
CA LYS A 62 -0.38 8.31 -9.39
C LYS A 62 -0.10 6.90 -8.88
N ILE A 63 -0.21 6.66 -7.58
CA ILE A 63 0.08 5.36 -6.95
C ILE A 63 -1.18 4.85 -6.26
N GLU A 64 -1.51 3.59 -6.53
CA GLU A 64 -2.54 2.86 -5.80
C GLU A 64 -1.92 1.68 -5.06
N LEU A 65 -2.08 1.64 -3.73
CA LEU A 65 -1.75 0.46 -2.93
C LEU A 65 -2.97 -0.45 -2.84
N VAL A 66 -2.77 -1.74 -3.06
CA VAL A 66 -3.80 -2.77 -2.87
C VAL A 66 -3.45 -3.59 -1.64
N ILE A 67 -4.30 -3.54 -0.62
CA ILE A 67 -4.07 -4.16 0.69
C ILE A 67 -5.20 -5.15 0.96
N ASN A 68 -4.86 -6.36 1.41
CA ASN A 68 -5.88 -7.34 1.77
C ASN A 68 -6.71 -6.87 2.97
N SER A 69 -8.04 -7.00 2.90
CA SER A 69 -8.92 -6.47 3.95
C SER A 69 -9.02 -7.32 5.21
N PHE A 70 -8.57 -8.58 5.15
CA PHE A 70 -8.63 -9.51 6.28
C PHE A 70 -7.38 -9.44 7.15
N ASN A 71 -6.19 -9.36 6.53
CA ASN A 71 -4.92 -9.41 7.24
C ASN A 71 -3.98 -8.23 6.99
N TYR A 72 -4.46 -7.18 6.32
CA TYR A 72 -3.69 -5.96 6.04
C TYR A 72 -2.37 -6.22 5.31
N ARG A 73 -2.26 -7.34 4.59
CA ARG A 73 -1.08 -7.62 3.76
C ARG A 73 -1.09 -6.72 2.53
N LEU A 74 0.01 -6.01 2.28
CA LEU A 74 0.23 -5.34 1.00
C LEU A 74 0.29 -6.41 -0.12
N ILE A 75 -0.59 -6.30 -1.12
CA ILE A 75 -0.67 -7.24 -2.24
C ILE A 75 0.14 -6.75 -3.43
N THR A 76 0.03 -5.45 -3.75
CA THR A 76 0.74 -4.79 -4.85
C THR A 76 0.65 -3.27 -4.70
N ALA A 77 1.46 -2.55 -5.47
CA ALA A 77 1.19 -1.17 -5.85
C ALA A 77 0.98 -1.10 -7.37
N ASN A 78 0.20 -0.14 -7.86
CA ASN A 78 -0.01 0.12 -9.28
C ASN A 78 0.19 1.61 -9.58
N ARG A 79 0.56 1.92 -10.82
CA ARG A 79 0.49 3.30 -11.34
C ARG A 79 -0.90 3.53 -11.95
N ILE A 80 -1.55 4.62 -11.59
CA ILE A 80 -2.87 5.06 -12.12
C ILE A 80 -2.74 6.31 -12.99
#